data_AF-A0A6M2EFT6-F1
#
_entry.id   AF-A0A6M2EFT6-F1
#
_cell.length_a   1.000
_cell.length_b   1.000
_cell.length_c   1.000
_cell.angle_alpha   90.00
_cell.angle_beta   90.00
_cell.angle_gamma   90.00
#
_symmetry.space_group_name_H-M   'P 1'
#
loop_
_entity.id
_entity.type
_entity.pdbx_description
1 polymer ?
#
loop_
_entity_poly.entity_id
_entity_poly.type
_entity_poly.pdbx_seq_one_letter_code
_entity_poly.pdbx_strand_id
1 'polypeptide(L)'
;MARIEAPIPPSNIGFKLLKQMGYTPGSALGKEGSGRAEPVGIQIRRTRVGIGREEPHKEKRKREEIEAERNRMKERDLMEEFGSRQKSQWRSRRVVVNFMKAKAALDQLENKEVVEPKKNEDEEDGEQDEEEEEEITEEDLQELLMKLRDEYQYCPFCGFQYETVEALLSNCPGINEDDH
;
A
#
# COMPACT_ATOMS: atom_id res chain seq x y z
N MET A 1 -55.74 24.89 -5.23
CA MET A 1 -55.03 24.69 -3.95
C MET A 1 -54.25 25.97 -3.64
N ALA A 2 -54.46 26.58 -2.47
CA ALA A 2 -53.72 27.78 -2.08
C ALA A 2 -52.23 27.44 -1.94
N ARG A 3 -51.35 28.19 -2.63
CA ARG A 3 -49.90 28.03 -2.53
C ARG A 3 -49.43 28.77 -1.28
N ILE A 4 -48.76 28.08 -0.37
CA ILE A 4 -48.22 28.64 0.89
C ILE A 4 -47.10 29.65 0.62
N GLU A 5 -46.49 29.59 -0.57
CA GLU A 5 -45.32 30.38 -0.97
C GLU A 5 -45.66 31.82 -1.41
N ALA A 6 -46.93 32.12 -1.70
CA ALA A 6 -47.34 33.43 -2.21
C ALA A 6 -48.24 34.17 -1.19
N PRO A 7 -48.03 35.49 -0.98
CA PRO A 7 -48.90 36.29 -0.14
C PRO A 7 -50.33 36.30 -0.69
N ILE A 8 -51.31 36.39 0.21
CA ILE A 8 -52.73 36.40 -0.15
C ILE A 8 -53.01 37.67 -0.99
N PRO A 9 -53.65 37.55 -2.17
CA PRO A 9 -53.90 38.71 -3.02
C PRO A 9 -54.92 39.68 -2.37
N PRO A 10 -54.85 40.98 -2.68
CA PRO A 10 -55.72 42.00 -2.10
C PRO A 10 -57.20 41.88 -2.51
N SER A 11 -57.49 41.09 -3.54
CA SER A 11 -58.86 40.74 -3.94
C SER A 11 -59.54 39.75 -2.98
N ASN A 12 -58.76 39.03 -2.15
CA ASN A 12 -59.28 38.06 -1.21
C ASN A 12 -60.03 38.77 -0.06
N ILE A 13 -61.22 38.25 0.27
CA ILE A 13 -62.07 38.77 1.35
C ILE A 13 -61.32 38.76 2.70
N GLY A 14 -60.55 37.70 2.97
CA GLY A 14 -59.76 37.58 4.20
C GLY A 14 -58.67 38.66 4.31
N PHE A 15 -58.03 39.03 3.20
CA PHE A 15 -57.04 40.11 3.20
C PHE A 15 -57.69 41.48 3.48
N LYS A 16 -58.87 41.74 2.89
CA LYS A 16 -59.63 42.97 3.14
C LYS A 16 -60.04 43.10 4.60
N LEU A 17 -60.52 42.00 5.20
CA LEU A 17 -60.91 41.96 6.61
C LEU A 17 -59.70 42.19 7.53
N LEU A 18 -58.58 41.51 7.29
CA LEU A 18 -57.35 41.72 8.06
C LEU A 18 -56.88 43.18 8.00
N LYS A 19 -56.88 43.78 6.81
CA LYS A 19 -56.49 45.18 6.63
C LYS A 19 -57.40 46.14 7.42
N GLN A 20 -58.70 45.87 7.49
CA GLN A 20 -59.64 46.65 8.30
C GLN A 20 -59.39 46.51 9.81
N MET A 21 -58.84 45.37 10.25
CA MET A 21 -58.42 45.14 11.64
C MET A 21 -57.03 45.71 11.96
N GLY A 22 -56.42 46.46 11.05
CA GLY A 22 -55.12 47.11 11.24
C GLY A 22 -53.91 46.27 10.82
N TYR A 23 -54.11 45.15 10.13
CA TYR A 23 -53.00 44.39 9.55
C TYR A 23 -52.33 45.17 8.40
N THR A 24 -51.00 45.31 8.47
CA THR A 24 -50.20 45.84 7.36
C THR A 24 -49.49 44.71 6.60
N PRO A 25 -49.46 44.73 5.26
CA PRO A 25 -48.78 43.67 4.49
C PRO A 25 -47.31 43.57 4.89
N GLY A 26 -46.87 42.38 5.29
CA GLY A 26 -45.50 42.12 5.73
C GLY A 26 -45.25 42.31 7.23
N SER A 27 -46.20 42.86 8.00
CA SER A 27 -46.09 42.88 9.47
C SER A 27 -46.47 41.53 10.08
N ALA A 28 -45.77 41.15 11.13
CA ALA A 28 -46.18 40.07 12.01
C ALA A 28 -47.39 40.47 12.87
N LEU A 29 -48.23 39.49 13.22
CA LEU A 29 -49.37 39.68 14.11
C LEU A 29 -48.92 39.68 15.59
N GLY A 30 -49.62 40.41 16.46
CA GLY A 30 -49.36 40.46 17.91
C GLY A 30 -49.20 41.91 18.43
N LYS A 31 -49.31 42.10 19.75
CA LYS A 31 -49.28 43.44 20.40
C LYS A 31 -48.02 44.26 20.07
N GLU A 32 -46.90 43.58 19.84
CA GLU A 32 -45.61 44.18 19.45
C GLU A 32 -45.10 43.59 18.11
N GLY A 33 -45.96 42.92 17.34
CA GLY A 33 -45.52 42.19 16.15
C GLY A 33 -44.66 40.96 16.46
N SER A 34 -44.87 40.32 17.61
CA SER A 34 -44.10 39.16 18.09
C SER A 34 -44.40 37.85 17.34
N GLY A 35 -45.43 37.82 16.48
CA GLY A 35 -45.78 36.66 15.68
C GLY A 35 -44.82 36.40 14.52
N ARG A 36 -45.02 35.28 13.83
CA ARG A 36 -44.28 34.96 12.60
C ARG A 36 -44.99 35.59 11.40
N ALA A 37 -44.26 36.34 10.58
CA ALA A 37 -44.81 36.97 9.37
C ALA A 37 -45.03 35.97 8.23
N GLU A 38 -44.24 34.90 8.19
CA GLU A 38 -44.30 33.86 7.16
C GLU A 38 -44.89 32.56 7.70
N PRO A 39 -45.69 31.84 6.89
CA PRO A 39 -46.23 30.54 7.29
C PRO A 39 -45.10 29.53 7.60
N VAL A 40 -45.40 28.56 8.45
CA VAL A 40 -44.48 27.46 8.73
C VAL A 40 -44.39 26.56 7.52
N GLY A 41 -43.18 26.35 7.01
CA GLY A 41 -42.93 25.42 5.91
C GLY A 41 -43.25 23.99 6.33
N ILE A 42 -44.07 23.30 5.54
CA ILE A 42 -44.42 21.90 5.76
C ILE A 42 -43.60 21.05 4.78
N GLN A 43 -42.73 20.21 5.31
CA GLN A 43 -42.02 19.21 4.50
C GLN A 43 -42.85 17.92 4.45
N ILE A 44 -43.63 17.75 3.38
CA ILE A 44 -44.39 16.53 3.17
C ILE A 44 -43.44 15.44 2.64
N ARG A 45 -43.02 14.52 3.52
CA ARG A 45 -42.30 13.30 3.09
C ARG A 45 -43.26 12.39 2.33
N ARG A 46 -43.01 12.17 1.03
CA ARG A 46 -43.83 11.27 0.19
C ARG A 46 -43.36 9.81 0.22
N THR A 47 -42.25 9.54 0.90
CA THR A 47 -41.66 8.20 1.04
C THR A 47 -42.35 7.42 2.17
N ARG A 48 -42.56 6.11 1.98
CA ARG A 48 -43.10 5.20 3.01
C ARG A 48 -42.04 4.65 3.97
N VAL A 49 -40.82 5.18 3.95
CA VAL A 49 -39.75 4.75 4.85
C VAL A 49 -39.97 5.32 6.26
N GLY A 50 -39.54 4.59 7.28
CA GLY A 50 -39.61 5.02 8.67
C GLY A 50 -38.92 6.37 8.89
N ILE A 51 -39.41 7.12 9.88
CA ILE A 51 -38.73 8.33 10.35
C ILE A 51 -37.35 7.92 10.89
N GLY A 52 -36.30 8.63 10.48
CA GLY A 52 -34.90 8.32 10.84
C GLY A 52 -34.12 7.45 9.85
N ARG A 53 -34.78 6.79 8.87
CA ARG A 53 -34.05 6.14 7.77
C ARG A 53 -33.68 7.13 6.68
N GLU A 54 -32.42 7.09 6.26
CA GLU A 54 -31.92 7.84 5.12
C GLU A 54 -32.58 7.34 3.83
N GLU A 55 -32.57 8.17 2.79
CA GLU A 55 -33.01 7.71 1.48
C GLU A 55 -32.14 6.54 1.02
N PRO A 56 -32.71 5.52 0.38
CA PRO A 56 -31.99 4.30 0.00
C PRO A 56 -30.76 4.60 -0.88
N HIS A 57 -30.77 5.70 -1.63
CA HIS A 57 -29.63 6.17 -2.42
C HIS A 57 -28.46 6.65 -1.56
N LYS A 58 -28.71 7.31 -0.43
CA LYS A 58 -27.66 7.76 0.50
C LYS A 58 -27.01 6.58 1.21
N GLU A 59 -27.81 5.60 1.61
CA GLU A 59 -27.32 4.38 2.27
C GLU A 59 -26.47 3.52 1.32
N LYS A 60 -26.87 3.39 0.05
CA LYS A 60 -26.08 2.73 -0.99
C LYS A 60 -24.72 3.41 -1.22
N ARG A 61 -24.70 4.73 -1.39
CA ARG A 61 -23.45 5.49 -1.58
C ARG A 61 -22.46 5.29 -0.43
N LYS A 62 -22.93 5.34 0.83
CA LYS A 62 -22.08 5.10 1.99
C LYS A 62 -21.51 3.67 1.99
N ARG A 63 -22.31 2.68 1.59
CA ARG A 63 -21.86 1.29 1.52
C ARG A 63 -20.79 1.08 0.45
N GLU A 64 -20.98 1.69 -0.72
CA GLU A 64 -20.00 1.65 -1.82
C GLU A 64 -18.68 2.35 -1.44
N GLU A 65 -18.75 3.46 -0.72
CA GLU A 65 -17.56 4.18 -0.23
C GLU A 65 -16.74 3.34 0.76
N ILE A 66 -17.40 2.69 1.72
CA ILE A 66 -16.76 1.76 2.67
C ILE A 66 -16.14 0.56 1.95
N GLU A 67 -16.83 0.00 0.95
CA GLU A 67 -16.33 -1.14 0.19
C GLU A 67 -15.14 -0.76 -0.70
N ALA A 68 -15.17 0.43 -1.30
CA ALA A 68 -14.05 0.96 -2.07
C ALA A 68 -12.82 1.20 -1.19
N GLU A 69 -13.00 1.74 0.01
CA GLU A 69 -11.90 1.95 0.97
C GLU A 69 -11.30 0.62 1.44
N ARG A 70 -12.15 -0.37 1.74
CA ARG A 70 -11.69 -1.73 2.07
C ARG A 70 -10.91 -2.38 0.93
N ASN A 71 -11.35 -2.20 -0.32
CA ASN A 71 -10.64 -2.74 -1.47
C ASN A 71 -9.28 -2.08 -1.68
N ARG A 72 -9.18 -0.74 -1.51
CA ARG A 72 -7.91 -0.02 -1.56
C ARG A 72 -6.93 -0.49 -0.48
N MET A 73 -7.43 -0.76 0.72
CA MET A 73 -6.61 -1.31 1.80
C MET A 73 -6.06 -2.69 1.44
N LYS A 74 -6.94 -3.60 0.98
CA LYS A 74 -6.53 -4.94 0.53
C LYS A 74 -5.50 -4.92 -0.59
N GLU A 75 -5.67 -4.01 -1.56
CA GLU A 75 -4.74 -3.86 -2.69
C GLU A 75 -3.36 -3.43 -2.20
N ARG A 76 -3.30 -2.46 -1.27
CA ARG A 76 -2.04 -2.03 -0.65
C ARG A 76 -1.38 -3.17 0.12
N ASP A 77 -2.13 -3.88 0.94
CA ASP A 77 -1.60 -4.98 1.75
C ASP A 77 -1.09 -6.12 0.86
N LEU A 78 -1.80 -6.43 -0.23
CA LEU A 78 -1.37 -7.41 -1.24
C LEU A 78 -0.08 -6.99 -1.95
N MET A 79 0.06 -5.70 -2.29
CA MET A 79 1.27 -5.16 -2.93
C MET A 79 2.48 -5.20 -2.00
N GLU A 80 2.28 -4.94 -0.70
CA GLU A 80 3.32 -5.04 0.32
C GLU A 80 3.79 -6.50 0.52
N GLU A 81 2.85 -7.44 0.57
CA GLU A 81 3.16 -8.87 0.70
C GLU A 81 3.84 -9.46 -0.54
N PHE A 82 3.38 -9.09 -1.75
CA PHE A 82 4.03 -9.54 -2.98
C PHE A 82 5.47 -9.01 -3.08
N GLY A 83 5.68 -7.74 -2.72
CA GLY A 83 7.01 -7.14 -2.69
C GLY A 83 7.94 -7.79 -1.67
N SER A 84 7.45 -8.20 -0.50
CA SER A 84 8.27 -8.86 0.53
C SER A 84 8.66 -10.29 0.14
N ARG A 85 7.72 -11.08 -0.41
CA ARG A 85 7.98 -12.45 -0.89
C ARG A 85 9.01 -12.46 -2.02
N GLN A 86 8.85 -11.57 -3.00
CA GLN A 86 9.81 -11.46 -4.10
C GLN A 86 11.18 -11.07 -3.53
N LYS A 87 11.30 -10.01 -2.73
CA LYS A 87 12.58 -9.65 -2.10
C LYS A 87 13.22 -10.79 -1.31
N SER A 88 12.44 -11.59 -0.59
CA SER A 88 12.96 -12.76 0.15
C SER A 88 13.54 -13.82 -0.77
N GLN A 89 12.84 -14.18 -1.85
CA GLN A 89 13.33 -15.18 -2.80
C GLN A 89 14.62 -14.73 -3.49
N TRP A 90 14.71 -13.44 -3.85
CA TRP A 90 15.92 -12.89 -4.46
C TRP A 90 17.10 -12.91 -3.49
N ARG A 91 16.88 -12.66 -2.19
CA ARG A 91 17.91 -12.77 -1.15
C ARG A 91 18.41 -14.22 -1.03
N SER A 92 17.51 -15.19 -0.88
CA SER A 92 17.90 -16.61 -0.78
C SER A 92 18.67 -17.08 -2.02
N ARG A 93 18.19 -16.75 -3.22
CA ARG A 93 18.88 -17.12 -4.46
C ARG A 93 20.26 -16.47 -4.58
N ARG A 94 20.42 -15.25 -4.06
CA ARG A 94 21.70 -14.54 -4.05
C ARG A 94 22.72 -15.19 -3.11
N VAL A 95 22.29 -15.68 -1.95
CA VAL A 95 23.16 -16.44 -1.02
C VAL A 95 23.74 -17.67 -1.73
N VAL A 96 22.88 -18.46 -2.38
CA VAL A 96 23.30 -19.67 -3.12
C VAL A 96 24.32 -19.32 -4.22
N VAL A 97 24.03 -18.32 -5.06
CA VAL A 97 24.96 -17.93 -6.15
C VAL A 97 26.31 -17.46 -5.60
N ASN A 98 26.31 -16.68 -4.51
CA ASN A 98 27.55 -16.20 -3.91
C ASN A 98 28.34 -17.33 -3.24
N PHE A 99 27.66 -18.29 -2.63
CA PHE A 99 28.28 -19.48 -2.06
C PHE A 99 28.98 -20.30 -3.15
N MET A 100 28.29 -20.56 -4.27
CA MET A 100 28.87 -21.30 -5.39
C MET A 100 30.10 -20.58 -5.97
N LYS A 101 30.07 -19.25 -6.11
CA LYS A 101 31.23 -18.45 -6.54
C LYS A 101 32.41 -18.58 -5.56
N ALA A 102 32.16 -18.43 -4.27
CA ALA A 102 33.18 -18.54 -3.25
C ALA A 102 33.77 -19.96 -3.18
N LYS A 103 32.93 -20.99 -3.33
CA LYS A 103 33.35 -22.40 -3.34
C LYS A 103 34.24 -22.69 -4.53
N ALA A 104 33.84 -22.25 -5.72
CA ALA A 104 34.65 -22.38 -6.93
C ALA A 104 36.02 -21.67 -6.80
N ALA A 105 36.05 -20.48 -6.20
CA ALA A 105 37.31 -19.77 -5.94
C ALA A 105 38.19 -20.50 -4.92
N LEU A 106 37.60 -21.08 -3.86
CA LEU A 106 38.33 -21.87 -2.89
C LEU A 106 38.91 -23.14 -3.52
N ASP A 107 38.13 -23.87 -4.33
CA ASP A 107 38.59 -25.08 -5.01
C ASP A 107 39.76 -24.77 -5.97
N GLN A 108 39.72 -23.63 -6.66
CA GLN A 108 40.83 -23.12 -7.48
C GLN A 108 42.09 -22.85 -6.66
N LEU A 109 41.94 -22.19 -5.50
CA LEU A 109 43.06 -21.84 -4.62
C LEU A 109 43.63 -23.06 -3.87
N GLU A 110 42.80 -24.06 -3.58
CA GLU A 110 43.19 -25.34 -2.97
C GLU A 110 43.87 -26.30 -3.98
N ASN A 111 44.02 -25.91 -5.26
CA ASN A 111 44.55 -26.77 -6.32
C ASN A 111 43.84 -28.15 -6.43
N LYS A 112 42.54 -28.21 -6.10
CA LYS A 112 41.72 -29.36 -6.53
C LYS A 112 41.52 -29.25 -8.03
N GLU A 113 41.61 -30.36 -8.76
CA GLU A 113 41.30 -30.39 -10.19
C GLU A 113 39.89 -29.81 -10.41
N VAL A 114 39.83 -28.58 -10.92
CA VAL A 114 38.59 -27.91 -11.28
C VAL A 114 38.04 -28.62 -12.50
N VAL A 115 37.02 -29.44 -12.32
CA VAL A 115 36.18 -29.88 -13.43
C VAL A 115 35.44 -28.64 -13.92
N GLU A 116 35.84 -28.11 -15.07
CA GLU A 116 35.21 -26.93 -15.67
C GLU A 116 33.70 -27.20 -15.84
N PRO A 117 32.82 -26.41 -15.20
CA PRO A 117 31.39 -26.48 -15.51
C PRO A 117 31.20 -25.97 -16.93
N LYS A 118 30.60 -26.80 -17.78
CA LYS A 118 30.24 -26.42 -19.15
C LYS A 118 29.30 -25.21 -19.09
N LYS A 119 29.78 -24.05 -19.54
CA LYS A 119 28.90 -22.93 -19.90
C LYS A 119 28.08 -23.35 -21.11
N ASN A 120 26.88 -23.85 -20.89
CA ASN A 120 25.86 -23.86 -21.92
C ASN A 120 25.29 -22.44 -21.97
N GLU A 121 25.46 -21.75 -23.09
CA GLU A 121 24.95 -20.40 -23.31
C GLU A 121 23.41 -20.34 -23.48
N ASP A 122 22.72 -21.45 -23.22
CA ASP A 122 21.28 -21.61 -23.28
C ASP A 122 20.79 -22.38 -22.04
N GLU A 123 20.37 -21.69 -20.97
CA GLU A 123 19.71 -22.31 -19.82
C GLU A 123 18.30 -21.73 -19.64
N GLU A 124 17.44 -22.03 -20.62
CA GLU A 124 16.05 -22.37 -20.31
C GLU A 124 16.03 -23.84 -19.88
N ASP A 125 15.71 -24.07 -18.60
CA ASP A 125 15.13 -25.29 -18.03
C ASP A 125 15.96 -26.59 -18.15
N GLY A 126 16.56 -27.02 -17.05
CA GLY A 126 17.28 -28.30 -16.98
C GLY A 126 17.67 -28.68 -15.57
N GLU A 127 16.80 -29.49 -14.94
CA GLU A 127 17.05 -30.49 -13.88
C GLU A 127 18.38 -30.36 -13.12
N GLN A 128 18.32 -29.82 -11.89
CA GLN A 128 19.38 -29.97 -10.91
C GLN A 128 19.32 -31.38 -10.33
N ASP A 129 20.42 -32.12 -10.51
CA ASP A 129 20.67 -33.42 -9.90
C ASP A 129 20.35 -33.42 -8.41
N GLU A 130 19.58 -34.43 -7.98
CA GLU A 130 19.25 -34.75 -6.59
C GLU A 130 20.48 -35.31 -5.83
N GLU A 131 21.59 -34.58 -5.77
CA GLU A 131 22.52 -34.76 -4.66
C GLU A 131 21.94 -34.02 -3.44
N GLU A 132 22.04 -34.60 -2.25
CA GLU A 132 21.53 -34.05 -0.99
C GLU A 132 22.17 -32.68 -0.71
N GLU A 133 21.65 -31.62 -1.35
CA GLU A 133 22.08 -30.25 -1.13
C GLU A 133 21.60 -29.84 0.26
N GLU A 134 22.50 -29.89 1.23
CA GLU A 134 22.34 -29.14 2.48
C GLU A 134 21.87 -27.73 2.11
N GLU A 135 20.74 -27.29 2.68
CA GLU A 135 20.13 -25.99 2.39
C GLU A 135 21.16 -24.90 2.66
N ILE A 136 21.81 -24.39 1.60
CA ILE A 136 22.93 -23.43 1.72
C ILE A 136 22.44 -22.21 2.48
N THR A 137 22.94 -22.03 3.70
CA THR A 137 22.55 -20.95 4.59
C THR A 137 23.43 -19.73 4.38
N GLU A 138 22.98 -18.58 4.90
CA GLU A 138 23.80 -17.36 4.92
C GLU A 138 25.05 -17.53 5.80
N GLU A 139 24.99 -18.38 6.82
CA GLU A 139 26.10 -18.69 7.72
C GLU A 139 27.19 -19.47 6.99
N ASP A 140 26.82 -20.47 6.18
CA ASP A 140 27.77 -21.25 5.36
C ASP A 140 28.54 -20.36 4.38
N LEU A 141 27.85 -19.40 3.76
CA LEU A 141 28.48 -18.39 2.91
C LEU A 141 29.48 -17.54 3.69
N GLN A 142 29.11 -17.08 4.90
CA GLN A 142 30.00 -16.27 5.73
C GLN A 142 31.24 -17.05 6.16
N GLU A 143 31.10 -18.30 6.58
CA GLU A 143 32.23 -19.17 6.95
C GLU A 143 33.21 -19.33 5.78
N LEU A 144 32.67 -19.59 4.58
CA LEU A 144 33.48 -19.76 3.38
C LEU A 144 34.21 -18.47 2.97
N LEU A 145 33.52 -17.32 3.05
CA LEU A 145 34.12 -16.01 2.80
C LEU A 145 35.21 -15.67 3.82
N MET A 146 35.01 -15.98 5.10
CA MET A 146 36.02 -15.80 6.14
C MET A 146 37.26 -16.67 5.84
N LYS A 147 37.06 -17.95 5.48
CA LYS A 147 38.17 -18.84 5.10
C LYS A 147 39.00 -18.28 3.94
N LEU A 148 38.34 -17.81 2.88
CA LEU A 148 39.01 -17.20 1.72
C LEU A 148 39.84 -15.96 2.11
N ARG A 149 39.34 -15.14 3.03
CA ARG A 149 40.02 -13.90 3.45
C ARG A 149 41.13 -14.14 4.46
N ASP A 150 40.95 -15.07 5.39
CA ASP A 150 41.92 -15.32 6.46
C ASP A 150 43.09 -16.18 5.94
N GLU A 151 42.80 -17.27 5.23
CA GLU A 151 43.83 -18.21 4.76
C GLU A 151 44.49 -17.74 3.46
N TYR A 152 43.70 -17.24 2.50
CA TYR A 152 44.17 -16.92 1.16
C TYR A 152 44.29 -15.43 0.87
N GLN A 153 43.85 -14.56 1.79
CA GLN A 153 43.78 -13.12 1.59
C GLN A 153 43.08 -12.75 0.28
N TYR A 154 42.06 -13.53 -0.08
CA TYR A 154 41.32 -13.39 -1.34
C TYR A 154 39.91 -12.86 -1.08
N CYS A 155 39.48 -11.94 -1.93
CA CYS A 155 38.09 -11.48 -1.94
C CYS A 155 37.41 -11.90 -3.27
N PRO A 156 36.39 -12.78 -3.24
CA PRO A 156 35.69 -13.21 -4.45
C PRO A 156 34.86 -12.09 -5.12
N PHE A 157 34.55 -11.01 -4.39
CA PHE A 157 33.79 -9.88 -4.92
C PHE A 157 34.70 -8.82 -5.58
N CYS A 158 35.85 -8.52 -4.99
CA CYS A 158 36.89 -7.71 -5.67
C CYS A 158 37.55 -8.47 -6.82
N GLY A 159 37.55 -9.81 -6.77
CA GLY A 159 38.30 -10.67 -7.69
C GLY A 159 39.82 -10.56 -7.52
N PHE A 160 40.31 -10.20 -6.33
CA PHE A 160 41.72 -9.91 -6.09
C PHE A 160 42.26 -10.63 -4.84
N GLN A 161 43.51 -11.12 -4.96
CA GLN A 161 44.28 -11.68 -3.86
C GLN A 161 45.27 -10.64 -3.33
N TYR A 162 45.17 -10.32 -2.05
CA TYR A 162 46.01 -9.31 -1.39
C TYR A 162 47.29 -9.94 -0.83
N GLU A 163 48.33 -9.13 -0.71
CA GLU A 163 49.64 -9.59 -0.20
C GLU A 163 49.62 -9.91 1.30
N THR A 164 48.78 -9.20 2.07
CA THR A 164 48.65 -9.38 3.52
C THR A 164 47.20 -9.18 3.95
N VAL A 165 46.86 -9.74 5.12
CA VAL A 165 45.53 -9.55 5.75
C VAL A 165 45.27 -8.05 6.03
N GLU A 166 46.30 -7.30 6.42
CA GLU A 166 46.18 -5.85 6.65
C GLU A 166 45.85 -5.08 5.37
N ALA A 167 46.49 -5.43 4.24
CA ALA A 167 46.19 -4.83 2.95
C ALA A 167 44.78 -5.18 2.45
N LEU A 168 44.30 -6.38 2.75
CA LEU A 168 42.93 -6.79 2.48
C LEU A 168 41.94 -5.93 3.27
N LEU A 169 42.15 -5.76 4.57
CA LEU A 169 41.25 -4.98 5.44
C LEU A 169 41.24 -3.48 5.09
N SER A 170 42.36 -2.93 4.62
CA SER A 170 42.44 -1.51 4.26
C SER A 170 41.85 -1.20 2.89
N ASN A 171 41.89 -2.15 1.95
CA ASN A 171 41.59 -1.90 0.54
C ASN A 171 40.30 -2.58 0.05
N CYS A 172 39.79 -3.58 0.77
CA CYS A 172 38.55 -4.26 0.43
C CYS A 172 37.35 -3.56 1.12
N PRO A 173 36.31 -3.14 0.37
CA PRO A 173 35.15 -2.41 0.89
C PRO A 173 34.38 -3.11 2.02
N GLY A 174 34.34 -4.44 2.01
CA GLY A 174 33.69 -5.23 3.05
C GLY A 174 33.77 -6.72 2.77
N ILE A 175 32.99 -7.53 3.50
CA ILE A 175 33.00 -9.00 3.34
C ILE A 175 31.91 -9.48 2.39
N ASN A 176 30.81 -8.74 2.28
CA ASN A 176 29.65 -9.13 1.52
C ASN A 176 29.64 -8.50 0.13
N GLU A 177 28.90 -9.10 -0.80
CA GLU A 177 28.74 -8.53 -2.15
C GLU A 177 28.16 -7.11 -2.12
N ASP A 178 27.28 -6.80 -1.15
CA ASP A 178 26.65 -5.47 -1.02
C ASP A 178 27.62 -4.34 -0.65
N ASP A 179 28.81 -4.69 -0.16
CA ASP A 179 29.84 -3.70 0.19
C ASP A 179 30.64 -3.23 -1.05
N HIS A 180 30.54 -3.95 -2.18
CA HIS A 180 31.38 -3.79 -3.38
C HIS A 180 30.59 -3.24 -4.58
#